data_AF-A0A7M4DGP6-F1
#
_entry.id   AF-A0A7M4DGP6-F1
#
_cell.length_a   1.000
_cell.length_b   1.000
_cell.length_c   1.000
_cell.angle_alpha   90.00
_cell.angle_beta   90.00
_cell.angle_gamma   90.00
#
_symmetry.space_group_name_H-M   'P 1'
#
loop_
_entity.id
_entity.type
_entity.pdbx_description
1 polymer ?
#
loop_
_entity_poly.entity_id
_entity_poly.type
_entity_poly.pdbx_seq_one_letter_code
_entity_poly.pdbx_strand_id
1 'polypeptide(L)'
;MTETAPPYVTQEPGDLVTADAWNTMQVKIHEDIRAQAAAAAEAITHVATADDAHHVGGLDIAALTEEVARRVLDEVRERTGYQQLFKVLKGGDITVIEHELGTPPLVDLYQLEYFEVAAREDDETRAAFATFYLCQAEERRVRVPNNSGGRRAIDIQPPDGPDVGIPFKDMLTRYQVSYTDTSNLDDLETEFWQAFFAAPNDRFNDDQYARSPWFERCCKEQQTVKRLKDNGDWDDILFISHPRKTVNFAGLNVIGNDGVRLLPRPANVGVQHLDNNRTALWFVPPHRADDGPESRARAYINDPSQPVLDPDQDLPGNDNIGRFENELKLMVLLKV
;
A
#
# COMPACT_ATOMS: atom_id res chain seq x y z
N MET A 1 -49.30 27.52 50.54
CA MET A 1 -49.24 28.48 51.66
C MET A 1 -47.78 28.57 52.05
N THR A 2 -47.24 29.78 52.26
CA THR A 2 -45.86 29.94 52.72
C THR A 2 -45.74 29.47 54.16
N GLU A 3 -44.92 28.45 54.42
CA GLU A 3 -44.50 28.11 55.78
C GLU A 3 -43.53 29.19 56.26
N THR A 4 -44.08 30.21 56.91
CA THR A 4 -43.27 31.20 57.63
C THR A 4 -42.71 30.50 58.86
N ALA A 5 -41.41 30.21 58.86
CA ALA A 5 -40.73 29.65 60.03
C ALA A 5 -40.98 30.54 61.27
N PRO A 6 -41.20 29.97 62.46
CA PRO A 6 -41.47 30.75 63.66
C PRO A 6 -40.29 31.68 63.98
N PRO A 7 -40.53 32.93 64.40
CA PRO A 7 -39.46 33.87 64.67
C PRO A 7 -38.60 33.40 65.85
N TYR A 8 -37.28 33.53 65.73
CA TYR A 8 -36.33 33.15 66.79
C TYR A 8 -36.60 33.83 68.14
N VAL A 9 -37.18 35.04 68.11
CA VAL A 9 -37.72 35.74 69.28
C VAL A 9 -39.10 36.27 68.91
N THR A 10 -40.14 35.82 69.61
CA THR A 10 -41.50 36.38 69.51
C THR A 10 -41.54 37.78 70.11
N GLN A 11 -42.26 38.70 69.48
CA GLN A 11 -42.48 40.08 69.91
C GLN A 11 -43.94 40.44 69.60
N GLU A 12 -44.65 41.07 70.53
CA GLU A 12 -46.01 41.53 70.33
C GLU A 12 -46.06 43.01 69.89
N PRO A 13 -47.13 43.47 69.22
CA PRO A 13 -47.25 44.86 68.80
C PRO A 13 -47.25 45.84 69.98
N GLY A 14 -46.15 46.59 70.13
CA GLY A 14 -45.95 47.57 71.21
C GLY A 14 -44.78 47.23 72.14
N ASP A 15 -44.19 46.03 72.03
CA ASP A 15 -42.98 45.68 72.77
C ASP A 15 -41.79 46.56 72.37
N LEU A 16 -41.00 46.95 73.37
CA LEU A 16 -39.74 47.66 73.15
C LEU A 16 -38.68 46.68 72.65
N VAL A 17 -38.19 46.91 71.44
CA VAL A 17 -37.08 46.13 70.85
C VAL A 17 -35.78 46.42 71.62
N THR A 18 -35.43 45.55 72.57
CA THR A 18 -34.26 45.71 73.43
C THR A 18 -32.98 45.14 72.81
N ALA A 19 -31.83 45.60 73.28
CA ALA A 19 -30.53 45.03 72.92
C ALA A 19 -30.43 43.54 73.34
N ASP A 20 -31.02 43.15 74.47
CA ASP A 20 -31.02 41.77 74.94
C ASP A 20 -31.87 40.85 74.04
N ALA A 21 -32.99 41.34 73.49
CA ALA A 21 -33.78 40.61 72.51
C ALA A 21 -32.99 40.38 71.21
N TRP A 22 -32.24 41.39 70.73
CA TRP A 22 -31.35 41.25 69.57
C TRP A 22 -30.20 40.27 69.83
N ASN A 23 -29.53 40.37 70.98
CA ASN A 23 -28.46 39.44 71.36
C ASN A 23 -28.98 38.00 71.44
N THR A 24 -30.16 37.80 72.04
CA THR A 24 -30.83 36.49 72.12
C THR A 24 -31.17 35.95 70.73
N MET A 25 -31.64 36.80 69.82
CA MET A 25 -31.92 36.41 68.44
C MET A 25 -30.65 36.00 67.69
N GLN A 26 -29.56 36.75 67.83
CA GLN A 26 -28.27 36.44 67.20
C GLN A 26 -27.68 35.12 67.70
N VAL A 27 -27.75 34.84 69.01
CA VAL A 27 -27.32 33.56 69.58
C VAL A 27 -28.09 32.40 68.96
N LYS A 28 -29.43 32.47 68.92
CA LYS A 28 -30.28 31.42 68.34
C LYS A 28 -30.01 31.18 66.85
N ILE A 29 -29.83 32.25 66.07
CA ILE A 29 -29.45 32.13 64.64
C ILE A 29 -28.10 31.43 64.50
N HIS A 30 -27.12 31.76 65.33
CA HIS A 30 -25.79 31.16 65.29
C HIS A 30 -25.79 29.68 65.75
N GLU A 31 -26.65 29.32 66.71
CA GLU A 31 -26.88 27.94 67.14
C GLU A 31 -27.57 27.11 66.06
N ASP A 32 -28.59 27.65 65.38
CA ASP A 32 -29.29 26.97 64.28
C ASP A 32 -28.36 26.78 63.05
N ILE A 33 -27.60 27.81 62.65
CA ILE A 33 -26.58 27.69 61.60
C ILE A 33 -25.55 26.60 61.96
N ARG A 34 -25.12 26.53 63.23
CA ARG A 34 -24.19 25.49 63.69
C ARG A 34 -24.83 24.10 63.64
N ALA A 35 -26.08 23.95 64.04
CA ALA A 35 -26.81 22.69 64.00
C ALA A 35 -27.03 22.20 62.56
N GLN A 36 -27.42 23.10 61.65
CA GLN A 36 -27.59 22.78 60.23
C GLN A 36 -26.26 22.45 59.55
N ALA A 37 -25.17 23.16 59.88
CA ALA A 37 -23.84 22.84 59.37
C ALA A 37 -23.32 21.48 59.88
N ALA A 38 -23.57 21.14 61.16
CA ALA A 38 -23.24 19.84 61.72
C ALA A 38 -24.04 18.71 61.06
N ALA A 39 -25.37 18.88 60.92
CA ALA A 39 -26.23 17.91 60.26
C ALA A 39 -25.87 17.72 58.78
N ALA A 40 -25.50 18.80 58.08
CA ALA A 40 -25.02 18.72 56.69
C ALA A 40 -23.67 18.00 56.59
N ALA A 41 -22.76 18.19 57.54
CA ALA A 41 -21.49 17.49 57.59
C ALA A 41 -21.66 15.98 57.91
N GLU A 42 -22.52 15.63 58.86
CA GLU A 42 -22.85 14.23 59.20
C GLU A 42 -23.61 13.52 58.08
N ALA A 43 -24.39 14.24 57.27
CA ALA A 43 -25.09 13.70 56.11
C ALA A 43 -24.17 13.38 54.92
N ILE A 44 -22.94 13.91 54.88
CA ILE A 44 -21.96 13.60 53.82
C ILE A 44 -21.27 12.27 54.16
N THR A 45 -21.96 11.18 53.84
CA THR A 45 -21.48 9.80 54.02
C THR A 45 -20.67 9.27 52.83
N HIS A 46 -20.82 9.87 51.64
CA HIS A 46 -20.04 9.59 50.45
C HIS A 46 -19.54 10.89 49.81
N VAL A 47 -18.29 10.86 49.33
CA VAL A 47 -17.70 11.90 48.50
C VAL A 47 -17.24 11.23 47.22
N ALA A 48 -17.96 11.44 46.11
CA ALA A 48 -17.76 10.69 44.87
C ALA A 48 -16.32 10.74 44.30
N THR A 49 -15.55 11.78 44.63
CA THR A 49 -14.13 11.91 44.23
C THR A 49 -13.15 11.18 45.15
N ALA A 50 -13.57 10.70 46.32
CA ALA A 50 -12.75 9.91 47.23
C ALA A 50 -12.82 8.41 46.90
N ASP A 51 -14.00 7.91 46.52
CA ASP A 51 -14.21 6.50 46.14
C ASP A 51 -13.49 6.13 44.83
N ASP A 52 -13.25 7.12 43.94
CA ASP A 52 -12.61 6.93 42.63
C ASP A 52 -11.09 7.22 42.63
N ALA A 53 -10.46 7.44 43.79
CA ALA A 53 -9.05 7.84 43.90
C ALA A 53 -8.03 6.82 43.35
N HIS A 54 -8.47 5.60 43.03
CA HIS A 54 -7.65 4.54 42.42
C HIS A 54 -7.84 4.40 40.91
N HIS A 55 -8.75 5.15 40.30
CA HIS A 55 -8.99 5.16 38.86
C HIS A 55 -8.65 6.53 38.27
N VAL A 56 -8.18 6.55 37.02
CA VAL A 56 -7.95 7.79 36.27
C VAL A 56 -8.91 7.79 35.08
N GLY A 57 -9.98 8.58 35.18
CA GLY A 57 -11.05 8.60 34.18
C GLY A 57 -11.90 7.32 34.15
N GLY A 58 -12.10 6.68 35.32
CA GLY A 58 -12.88 5.44 35.44
C GLY A 58 -12.14 4.15 35.02
N LEU A 59 -10.85 4.22 34.73
CA LEU A 59 -9.97 3.06 34.48
C LEU A 59 -8.96 2.90 35.61
N ASP A 60 -8.77 1.67 36.11
CA ASP A 60 -7.69 1.37 37.06
C ASP A 60 -6.32 1.41 36.36
N ILE A 61 -5.23 1.37 37.14
CA ILE A 61 -3.86 1.48 36.59
C ILE A 61 -3.52 0.34 35.62
N ALA A 62 -4.07 -0.87 35.82
CA ALA A 62 -3.82 -2.01 34.94
C ALA A 62 -4.58 -1.85 33.61
N ALA A 63 -5.87 -1.50 33.66
CA ALA A 63 -6.70 -1.21 32.49
C ALA A 63 -6.18 0.00 31.70
N LEU A 64 -5.69 1.05 32.39
CA LEU A 64 -5.05 2.20 31.75
C LEU A 64 -3.73 1.80 31.07
N THR A 65 -2.93 0.91 31.69
CA THR A 65 -1.69 0.40 31.09
C THR A 65 -1.97 -0.47 29.87
N GLU A 66 -2.98 -1.33 29.92
CA GLU A 66 -3.41 -2.16 28.79
C GLU A 66 -3.97 -1.29 27.64
N GLU A 67 -4.81 -0.29 27.94
CA GLU A 67 -5.35 0.64 26.95
C GLU A 67 -4.25 1.52 26.32
N VAL A 68 -3.26 1.97 27.09
CA VAL A 68 -2.09 2.69 26.55
C VAL A 68 -1.21 1.76 25.72
N ALA A 69 -0.91 0.55 26.18
CA ALA A 69 -0.14 -0.43 25.42
C ALA A 69 -0.85 -0.81 24.12
N ARG A 70 -2.18 -0.97 24.15
CA ARG A 70 -3.03 -1.22 22.98
C ARG A 70 -3.00 -0.05 22.02
N ARG A 71 -3.17 1.20 22.48
CA ARG A 71 -3.06 2.40 21.62
C ARG A 71 -1.67 2.55 21.02
N VAL A 72 -0.61 2.30 21.77
CA VAL A 72 0.76 2.32 21.26
C VAL A 72 0.97 1.21 20.23
N LEU A 73 0.43 0.00 20.43
CA LEU A 73 0.50 -1.10 19.47
C LEU A 73 -0.35 -0.85 18.22
N ASP A 74 -1.51 -0.24 18.36
CA ASP A 74 -2.40 0.11 17.24
C ASP A 74 -1.81 1.29 16.44
N GLU A 75 -1.24 2.31 17.10
CA GLU A 75 -0.48 3.39 16.45
C GLU A 75 0.82 2.87 15.80
N VAL A 76 1.52 1.91 16.42
CA VAL A 76 2.65 1.22 15.79
C VAL A 76 2.20 0.40 14.58
N ARG A 77 1.03 -0.25 14.62
CA ARG A 77 0.44 -0.95 13.46
C ARG A 77 0.04 0.01 12.33
N GLU A 78 -0.54 1.15 12.65
CA GLU A 78 -0.80 2.22 11.67
C GLU A 78 0.51 2.77 11.07
N ARG A 79 1.60 2.77 11.85
CA ARG A 79 2.97 3.07 11.39
C ARG A 79 3.68 1.89 10.70
N THR A 80 3.14 0.66 10.71
CA THR A 80 3.72 -0.48 9.97
C THR A 80 3.42 -0.37 8.47
N GLY A 81 4.02 0.63 7.84
CA GLY A 81 3.90 0.88 6.42
C GLY A 81 4.54 -0.23 5.60
N TYR A 82 3.73 -0.89 4.77
CA TYR A 82 4.20 -1.69 3.65
C TYR A 82 4.16 -0.84 2.38
N GLN A 83 5.32 -0.48 1.85
CA GLN A 83 5.43 0.26 0.58
C GLN A 83 6.00 -0.65 -0.49
N GLN A 84 5.27 -0.79 -1.60
CA GLN A 84 5.69 -1.49 -2.81
C GLN A 84 6.04 -0.45 -3.87
N LEU A 85 7.30 -0.39 -4.27
CA LEU A 85 7.85 0.59 -5.20
C LEU A 85 8.44 -0.10 -6.42
N PHE A 86 8.32 0.51 -7.59
CA PHE A 86 8.91 0.02 -8.84
C PHE A 86 10.03 0.97 -9.27
N LYS A 87 11.24 0.43 -9.43
CA LYS A 87 12.49 1.20 -9.60
C LYS A 87 13.34 0.70 -10.76
N VAL A 88 14.06 1.62 -11.39
CA VAL A 88 15.03 1.36 -12.45
C VAL A 88 16.41 1.83 -11.97
N LEU A 89 17.19 0.90 -11.41
CA LEU A 89 18.54 1.19 -10.95
C LEU A 89 19.50 1.26 -12.14
N LYS A 90 20.24 2.36 -12.26
CA LYS A 90 21.29 2.52 -13.27
C LYS A 90 22.64 2.07 -12.72
N GLY A 91 23.47 1.49 -13.58
CA GLY A 91 24.75 0.90 -13.22
C GLY A 91 25.74 1.95 -12.74
N GLY A 92 26.14 1.87 -11.48
CA GLY A 92 27.02 2.83 -10.83
C GLY A 92 26.33 4.06 -10.23
N ASP A 93 25.03 4.27 -10.50
CA ASP A 93 24.23 5.33 -9.87
C ASP A 93 23.65 4.87 -8.52
N ILE A 94 23.43 5.83 -7.61
CA ILE A 94 22.77 5.61 -6.33
C ILE A 94 21.35 6.21 -6.40
N THR A 95 20.35 5.34 -6.31
CA THR A 95 18.93 5.71 -6.18
C THR A 95 18.59 5.83 -4.70
N VAL A 96 18.19 7.01 -4.25
CA VAL A 96 17.68 7.22 -2.89
C VAL A 96 16.16 7.14 -2.89
N ILE A 97 15.61 6.34 -2.00
CA ILE A 97 14.18 6.25 -1.72
C ILE A 97 13.88 7.00 -0.44
N GLU A 98 13.06 8.04 -0.55
CA GLU A 98 12.49 8.76 0.59
C GLU A 98 11.14 8.12 0.92
N HIS A 99 11.07 7.39 2.04
CA HIS A 99 9.94 6.54 2.41
C HIS A 99 9.15 7.05 3.63
N GLU A 100 9.73 7.97 4.42
CA GLU A 100 9.09 8.66 5.55
C GLU A 100 8.53 7.75 6.67
N LEU A 101 9.01 6.50 6.72
CA LEU A 101 8.51 5.45 7.63
C LEU A 101 8.89 5.62 9.12
N GLY A 102 9.70 6.63 9.47
CA GLY A 102 10.12 6.92 10.86
C GLY A 102 11.12 5.94 11.46
N THR A 103 11.41 4.82 10.79
CA THR A 103 12.39 3.80 11.17
C THR A 103 12.94 3.10 9.91
N PRO A 104 14.20 2.62 9.92
CA PRO A 104 14.74 1.81 8.82
C PRO A 104 13.88 0.55 8.57
N PRO A 105 13.33 0.36 7.36
CA PRO A 105 12.47 -0.78 7.05
C PRO A 105 13.30 -2.02 6.69
N LEU A 106 12.69 -3.21 6.80
CA LEU A 106 13.15 -4.38 6.06
C LEU A 106 12.98 -4.11 4.56
N VAL A 107 14.05 -4.31 3.79
CA VAL A 107 14.07 -4.13 2.33
C VAL A 107 14.14 -5.51 1.67
N ASP A 108 13.05 -5.92 1.04
CA ASP A 108 13.00 -7.10 0.18
C ASP A 108 13.03 -6.65 -1.30
N LEU A 109 13.81 -7.33 -2.13
CA LEU A 109 14.01 -6.99 -3.54
C LEU A 109 13.54 -8.12 -4.46
N TYR A 110 12.92 -7.74 -5.57
CA TYR A 110 12.46 -8.64 -6.61
C TYR A 110 12.85 -8.06 -7.97
N GLN A 111 13.48 -8.86 -8.83
CA GLN A 111 13.73 -8.48 -10.21
C GLN A 111 12.40 -8.49 -10.97
N LEU A 112 12.15 -7.41 -11.71
CA LEU A 112 11.05 -7.34 -12.66
C LEU A 112 11.52 -7.99 -13.96
N GLU A 113 11.07 -9.22 -14.20
CA GLU A 113 11.33 -9.91 -15.46
C GLU A 113 10.31 -9.49 -16.51
N TYR A 114 10.75 -9.45 -17.77
CA TYR A 114 9.83 -9.43 -18.90
C TYR A 114 9.20 -10.82 -19.06
N PHE A 115 7.89 -10.86 -19.21
CA PHE A 115 7.16 -12.07 -19.56
C PHE A 115 6.45 -11.90 -20.90
N GLU A 116 6.20 -13.02 -21.57
CA GLU A 116 5.53 -13.03 -22.86
C GLU A 116 4.03 -12.81 -22.68
N VAL A 117 3.47 -11.90 -23.48
CA VAL A 117 2.06 -11.51 -23.47
C VAL A 117 1.52 -11.47 -24.89
N ALA A 118 0.19 -11.57 -25.03
CA ALA A 118 -0.47 -11.23 -26.27
C ALA A 118 -0.90 -9.76 -26.23
N ALA A 119 -0.36 -8.92 -27.11
CA ALA A 119 -0.81 -7.54 -27.25
C ALA A 119 -1.73 -7.44 -28.48
N ARG A 120 -2.66 -6.46 -28.47
CA ARG A 120 -3.39 -6.06 -29.67
C ARG A 120 -3.24 -4.57 -29.90
N GLU A 121 -2.87 -4.21 -31.11
CA GLU A 121 -2.55 -2.85 -31.56
C GLU A 121 -2.91 -2.79 -33.05
N ASP A 122 -3.54 -1.71 -33.51
CA ASP A 122 -3.98 -1.52 -34.90
C ASP A 122 -4.67 -2.74 -35.55
N ASP A 123 -5.56 -3.37 -34.77
CA ASP A 123 -6.28 -4.62 -35.09
C ASP A 123 -5.46 -5.91 -35.28
N GLU A 124 -4.13 -5.85 -35.21
CA GLU A 124 -3.27 -7.03 -35.19
C GLU A 124 -3.03 -7.53 -33.75
N THR A 125 -3.20 -8.84 -33.55
CA THR A 125 -2.94 -9.49 -32.25
C THR A 125 -1.61 -10.24 -32.33
N ARG A 126 -0.60 -9.71 -31.64
CA ARG A 126 0.81 -10.10 -31.77
C ARG A 126 1.39 -10.60 -30.44
N ALA A 127 2.48 -11.36 -30.52
CA ALA A 127 3.31 -11.61 -29.34
C ALA A 127 4.06 -10.33 -28.96
N ALA A 128 4.17 -10.06 -27.67
CA ALA A 128 4.98 -8.99 -27.12
C ALA A 128 5.61 -9.45 -25.80
N PHE A 129 6.53 -8.65 -25.27
CA PHE A 129 7.08 -8.83 -23.93
C PHE A 129 6.74 -7.60 -23.09
N ALA A 130 6.26 -7.81 -21.87
CA ALA A 130 5.90 -6.74 -20.94
C ALA A 130 6.43 -7.03 -19.54
N THR A 131 6.57 -5.97 -18.74
CA THR A 131 6.85 -6.01 -17.30
C THR A 131 5.58 -5.86 -16.47
N PHE A 132 4.60 -5.11 -16.99
CA PHE A 132 3.28 -4.91 -16.41
C PHE A 132 2.22 -5.21 -17.47
N TYR A 133 1.12 -5.86 -17.09
CA TYR A 133 0.11 -6.26 -18.06
C TYR A 133 -1.30 -6.15 -17.49
N LEU A 134 -2.19 -5.50 -18.21
CA LEU A 134 -3.62 -5.49 -17.91
C LEU A 134 -4.34 -6.54 -18.75
N CYS A 135 -5.12 -7.41 -18.11
CA CYS A 135 -5.91 -8.43 -18.78
C CYS A 135 -7.29 -8.59 -18.14
N GLN A 136 -8.19 -9.30 -18.80
CA GLN A 136 -9.42 -9.81 -18.19
C GLN A 136 -9.21 -11.30 -17.83
N ALA A 137 -9.72 -11.72 -16.67
CA ALA A 137 -9.39 -13.01 -16.03
C ALA A 137 -9.75 -14.25 -16.87
N GLU A 138 -10.85 -14.20 -17.63
CA GLU A 138 -11.26 -15.29 -18.53
C GLU A 138 -10.40 -15.38 -19.80
N GLU A 139 -9.63 -14.34 -20.16
CA GLU A 139 -8.67 -14.36 -21.29
C GLU A 139 -7.39 -15.14 -20.93
N ARG A 140 -7.53 -16.36 -20.40
CA ARG A 140 -6.42 -17.19 -19.91
C ARG A 140 -5.38 -17.54 -20.97
N ARG A 141 -5.80 -17.72 -22.23
CA ARG A 141 -4.97 -18.19 -23.34
C ARG A 141 -5.36 -17.52 -24.65
N VAL A 142 -4.41 -16.84 -25.30
CA VAL A 142 -4.61 -16.19 -26.60
C VAL A 142 -3.78 -16.87 -27.67
N ARG A 143 -4.35 -17.03 -28.88
CA ARG A 143 -3.61 -17.51 -30.05
C ARG A 143 -3.09 -16.33 -30.87
N VAL A 144 -1.78 -16.18 -30.98
CA VAL A 144 -1.10 -15.19 -31.84
C VAL A 144 -0.56 -15.86 -33.13
N PRO A 145 -0.35 -15.10 -34.23
CA PRO A 145 0.43 -15.58 -35.38
C PRO A 145 1.83 -16.05 -34.96
N ASN A 146 2.45 -16.93 -35.76
CA ASN A 146 3.87 -17.25 -35.65
C ASN A 146 4.59 -17.02 -36.98
N ASN A 147 5.92 -16.94 -36.93
CA ASN A 147 6.78 -16.64 -38.09
C ASN A 147 6.65 -17.70 -39.22
N SER A 148 6.16 -18.90 -38.90
CA SER A 148 5.96 -20.01 -39.84
C SER A 148 4.59 -19.99 -40.55
N GLY A 149 3.77 -18.94 -40.38
CA GLY A 149 2.44 -18.82 -40.98
C GLY A 149 1.33 -19.60 -40.26
N GLY A 150 1.62 -20.16 -39.09
CA GLY A 150 0.66 -20.79 -38.19
C GLY A 150 0.21 -19.86 -37.05
N ARG A 151 -0.36 -20.45 -35.99
CA ARG A 151 -0.66 -19.75 -34.73
C ARG A 151 -0.12 -20.53 -33.54
N ARG A 152 0.46 -19.83 -32.57
CA ARG A 152 0.86 -20.39 -31.27
C ARG A 152 -0.01 -19.82 -30.15
N ALA A 153 -0.13 -20.55 -29.05
CA ALA A 153 -0.80 -20.08 -27.86
C ALA A 153 0.20 -19.36 -26.95
N ILE A 154 -0.25 -18.26 -26.33
CA ILE A 154 0.39 -17.61 -25.18
C ILE A 154 -0.57 -17.80 -23.99
N ASP A 155 -0.04 -18.29 -22.88
CA ASP A 155 -0.75 -18.44 -21.61
C ASP A 155 -0.58 -17.16 -20.78
N ILE A 156 -1.69 -16.45 -20.58
CA ILE A 156 -1.77 -15.24 -19.76
C ILE A 156 -2.05 -15.62 -18.30
N GLN A 157 -2.93 -16.60 -18.09
CA GLN A 157 -3.24 -17.18 -16.78
C GLN A 157 -2.83 -18.66 -16.75
N PRO A 158 -2.45 -19.22 -15.58
CA PRO A 158 -2.14 -20.64 -15.48
C PRO A 158 -3.39 -21.47 -15.85
N PRO A 159 -3.27 -22.52 -16.69
CA PRO A 159 -4.43 -23.23 -17.24
C PRO A 159 -5.30 -23.88 -16.17
N ASP A 160 -4.67 -24.48 -15.15
CA ASP A 160 -5.33 -25.20 -14.04
C ASP A 160 -5.07 -24.53 -12.67
N GLY A 161 -4.69 -23.26 -12.66
CA GLY A 161 -4.34 -22.50 -11.45
C GLY A 161 -5.37 -21.45 -11.05
N PRO A 162 -5.22 -20.82 -9.86
CA PRO A 162 -5.98 -19.62 -9.53
C PRO A 162 -5.63 -18.47 -10.47
N ASP A 163 -6.49 -17.46 -10.53
CA ASP A 163 -6.18 -16.23 -11.25
C ASP A 163 -5.01 -15.49 -10.60
N VAL A 164 -4.03 -15.14 -11.41
CA VAL A 164 -2.80 -14.45 -11.01
C VAL A 164 -2.92 -13.00 -11.44
N GLY A 165 -2.95 -12.11 -10.47
CA GLY A 165 -3.02 -10.67 -10.69
C GLY A 165 -3.56 -9.94 -9.46
N ILE A 166 -3.53 -8.61 -9.51
CA ILE A 166 -4.18 -7.72 -8.55
C ILE A 166 -5.40 -7.12 -9.27
N PRO A 167 -6.60 -7.10 -8.68
CA PRO A 167 -7.77 -6.46 -9.29
C PRO A 167 -7.47 -5.00 -9.67
N PHE A 168 -7.86 -4.59 -10.88
CA PHE A 168 -7.55 -3.26 -11.40
C PHE A 168 -8.15 -2.15 -10.53
N LYS A 169 -9.36 -2.36 -10.00
CA LYS A 169 -9.99 -1.47 -9.01
C LYS A 169 -9.15 -1.25 -7.73
N ASP A 170 -8.42 -2.26 -7.28
CA ASP A 170 -7.56 -2.19 -6.10
C ASP A 170 -6.26 -1.42 -6.43
N MET A 171 -5.76 -1.56 -7.65
CA MET A 171 -4.64 -0.77 -8.18
C MET A 171 -5.04 0.72 -8.33
N LEU A 172 -6.19 1.01 -8.92
CA LEU A 172 -6.74 2.38 -9.00
C LEU A 172 -6.87 3.00 -7.60
N THR A 173 -7.38 2.23 -6.63
CA THR A 173 -7.49 2.66 -5.23
C THR A 173 -6.12 2.94 -4.61
N ARG A 174 -5.15 2.03 -4.80
CA ARG A 174 -3.77 2.15 -4.30
C ARG A 174 -3.05 3.40 -4.85
N TYR A 175 -3.27 3.73 -6.11
CA TYR A 175 -2.69 4.89 -6.78
C TYR A 175 -3.61 6.13 -6.78
N GLN A 176 -4.69 6.12 -5.98
CA GLN A 176 -5.62 7.23 -5.76
C GLN A 176 -6.30 7.76 -7.04
N VAL A 177 -6.40 6.92 -8.07
CA VAL A 177 -7.02 7.25 -9.35
C VAL A 177 -8.53 7.20 -9.18
N SER A 178 -9.15 8.39 -9.21
CA SER A 178 -10.58 8.54 -8.96
C SER A 178 -11.40 8.34 -10.22
N TYR A 179 -12.39 7.47 -10.17
CA TYR A 179 -13.29 7.20 -11.30
C TYR A 179 -14.76 7.22 -10.87
N THR A 180 -15.64 7.37 -11.86
CA THR A 180 -17.09 7.36 -11.70
C THR A 180 -17.71 6.31 -12.61
N ASP A 181 -18.99 6.01 -12.40
CA ASP A 181 -19.77 5.14 -13.29
C ASP A 181 -19.83 5.63 -14.75
N THR A 182 -19.55 6.92 -15.01
CA THR A 182 -19.46 7.51 -16.36
C THR A 182 -18.03 7.64 -16.90
N SER A 183 -17.00 7.26 -16.14
CA SER A 183 -15.61 7.25 -16.62
C SER A 183 -15.43 6.14 -17.66
N ASN A 184 -14.67 6.41 -18.74
CA ASN A 184 -14.34 5.42 -19.77
C ASN A 184 -13.11 4.59 -19.36
N LEU A 185 -13.03 3.34 -19.81
CA LEU A 185 -11.89 2.48 -19.48
C LEU A 185 -10.56 2.96 -20.09
N ASP A 186 -10.53 3.43 -21.33
CA ASP A 186 -9.29 3.89 -21.99
C ASP A 186 -8.69 5.14 -21.32
N ASP A 187 -9.54 6.09 -20.94
CA ASP A 187 -9.13 7.28 -20.18
C ASP A 187 -8.58 6.86 -18.81
N LEU A 188 -9.28 5.94 -18.13
CA LEU A 188 -8.92 5.43 -16.81
C LEU A 188 -7.63 4.59 -16.80
N GLU A 189 -7.36 3.84 -17.87
CA GLU A 189 -6.06 3.17 -18.08
C GLU A 189 -4.94 4.20 -18.25
N THR A 190 -5.19 5.26 -19.02
CA THR A 190 -4.21 6.34 -19.24
C THR A 190 -3.89 7.08 -17.94
N GLU A 191 -4.91 7.43 -17.16
CA GLU A 191 -4.76 8.03 -15.82
C GLU A 191 -4.05 7.07 -14.85
N PHE A 192 -4.37 5.77 -14.91
CA PHE A 192 -3.68 4.75 -14.11
C PHE A 192 -2.18 4.68 -14.41
N TRP A 193 -1.77 4.56 -15.67
CA TRP A 193 -0.34 4.49 -15.99
C TRP A 193 0.40 5.77 -15.60
N GLN A 194 -0.22 6.95 -15.74
CA GLN A 194 0.34 8.21 -15.27
C GLN A 194 0.55 8.23 -13.74
N ALA A 195 -0.43 7.78 -12.96
CA ALA A 195 -0.33 7.72 -11.50
C ALA A 195 0.62 6.60 -11.03
N PHE A 196 0.63 5.46 -11.71
CA PHE A 196 1.48 4.31 -11.41
C PHE A 196 2.97 4.63 -11.63
N PHE A 197 3.31 5.43 -12.65
CA PHE A 197 4.68 5.88 -12.93
C PHE A 197 5.04 7.24 -12.32
N ALA A 198 4.18 7.82 -11.48
CA ALA A 198 4.51 8.99 -10.69
C ALA A 198 5.44 8.63 -9.51
N ALA A 199 6.18 9.62 -9.00
CA ALA A 199 6.94 9.46 -7.77
C ALA A 199 6.00 9.01 -6.63
N PRO A 200 6.39 8.03 -5.78
CA PRO A 200 7.74 7.50 -5.59
C PRO A 200 8.20 6.38 -6.55
N ASN A 201 7.42 5.97 -7.53
CA ASN A 201 7.89 5.03 -8.56
C ASN A 201 8.76 5.73 -9.61
N ASP A 202 9.58 4.95 -10.33
CA ASP A 202 10.27 5.43 -11.52
C ASP A 202 9.40 5.19 -12.76
N ARG A 203 9.56 6.02 -13.80
CA ARG A 203 8.89 5.80 -15.08
C ARG A 203 9.55 4.66 -15.85
N PHE A 204 8.75 3.73 -16.32
CA PHE A 204 9.14 2.68 -17.25
C PHE A 204 8.81 3.13 -18.68
N ASN A 205 9.51 2.56 -19.67
CA ASN A 205 9.25 2.90 -21.07
C ASN A 205 7.91 2.32 -21.54
N ASP A 206 7.35 2.93 -22.59
CA ASP A 206 6.05 2.59 -23.14
C ASP A 206 5.99 1.14 -23.72
N ASP A 207 7.15 0.53 -24.05
CA ASP A 207 7.27 -0.90 -24.43
C ASP A 207 7.14 -1.89 -23.26
N GLN A 208 7.13 -1.42 -22.01
CA GLN A 208 7.18 -2.26 -20.82
C GLN A 208 5.84 -2.55 -20.18
N TYR A 209 4.78 -1.91 -20.65
CA TYR A 209 3.43 -2.20 -20.21
C TYR A 209 2.54 -2.43 -21.42
N ALA A 210 1.60 -3.36 -21.29
CA ALA A 210 0.69 -3.72 -22.36
C ALA A 210 -0.68 -4.08 -21.80
N ARG A 211 -1.68 -4.12 -22.69
CA ARG A 211 -3.03 -4.58 -22.38
C ARG A 211 -3.43 -5.73 -23.29
N SER A 212 -4.33 -6.57 -22.78
CA SER A 212 -4.72 -7.79 -23.46
C SER A 212 -5.69 -7.52 -24.63
N PRO A 213 -5.80 -8.44 -25.59
CA PRO A 213 -6.67 -8.27 -26.76
C PRO A 213 -8.16 -8.20 -26.43
N TRP A 214 -8.57 -8.50 -25.19
CA TRP A 214 -9.91 -8.22 -24.68
C TRP A 214 -10.23 -6.72 -24.66
N PHE A 215 -9.30 -5.84 -24.28
CA PHE A 215 -9.53 -4.38 -24.22
C PHE A 215 -9.96 -3.84 -25.60
N GLU A 216 -9.18 -4.15 -26.63
CA GLU A 216 -9.47 -3.81 -28.03
C GLU A 216 -10.72 -4.51 -28.62
N ARG A 217 -11.32 -5.49 -27.93
CA ARG A 217 -12.52 -6.20 -28.40
C ARG A 217 -13.79 -5.79 -27.67
N CYS A 218 -13.69 -5.55 -26.37
CA CYS A 218 -14.80 -5.09 -25.54
C CYS A 218 -14.94 -3.56 -25.59
N CYS A 219 -13.83 -2.82 -25.63
CA CYS A 219 -13.78 -1.41 -25.25
C CYS A 219 -13.68 -0.39 -26.39
N LYS A 220 -13.60 -0.83 -27.66
CA LYS A 220 -13.66 0.05 -28.85
C LYS A 220 -14.86 1.00 -28.90
N GLU A 221 -15.95 0.68 -28.19
CA GLU A 221 -17.08 1.57 -27.93
C GLU A 221 -17.01 2.10 -26.48
N GLN A 222 -16.11 3.07 -26.19
CA GLN A 222 -16.00 3.83 -24.92
C GLN A 222 -16.75 3.20 -23.73
N GLN A 223 -16.25 2.06 -23.25
CA GLN A 223 -16.97 1.31 -22.22
C GLN A 223 -16.85 2.08 -20.91
N THR A 224 -18.00 2.54 -20.40
CA THR A 224 -18.05 3.18 -19.10
C THR A 224 -17.91 2.15 -17.99
N VAL A 225 -17.32 2.55 -16.87
CA VAL A 225 -17.20 1.71 -15.67
C VAL A 225 -18.56 1.11 -15.27
N LYS A 226 -19.66 1.85 -15.44
CA LYS A 226 -21.00 1.30 -15.22
C LYS A 226 -21.32 0.10 -16.11
N ARG A 227 -21.09 0.19 -17.42
CA ARG A 227 -21.41 -0.91 -18.34
C ARG A 227 -20.56 -2.15 -18.04
N LEU A 228 -19.29 -1.96 -17.64
CA LEU A 228 -18.43 -3.04 -17.16
C LEU A 228 -18.95 -3.67 -15.85
N LYS A 229 -19.47 -2.88 -14.91
CA LYS A 229 -20.12 -3.39 -13.68
C LYS A 229 -21.43 -4.13 -13.97
N ASP A 230 -22.28 -3.57 -14.83
CA ASP A 230 -23.57 -4.14 -15.21
C ASP A 230 -23.40 -5.49 -15.95
N ASN A 231 -22.29 -5.68 -16.68
CA ASN A 231 -21.91 -6.93 -17.33
C ASN A 231 -21.22 -7.95 -16.41
N GLY A 232 -20.63 -7.50 -15.30
CA GLY A 232 -19.73 -8.29 -14.43
C GLY A 232 -18.23 -8.12 -14.75
N ASP A 233 -17.88 -7.68 -15.95
CA ASP A 233 -16.50 -7.51 -16.45
C ASP A 233 -15.57 -6.70 -15.52
N TRP A 234 -16.11 -5.72 -14.78
CA TRP A 234 -15.31 -4.75 -14.01
C TRP A 234 -14.41 -5.38 -12.94
N ASP A 235 -14.91 -6.42 -12.26
CA ASP A 235 -14.17 -7.07 -11.16
C ASP A 235 -13.14 -8.09 -11.66
N ASP A 236 -13.23 -8.48 -12.94
CA ASP A 236 -12.36 -9.47 -13.59
C ASP A 236 -11.16 -8.84 -14.33
N ILE A 237 -10.99 -7.52 -14.30
CA ILE A 237 -9.80 -6.86 -14.86
C ILE A 237 -8.64 -6.98 -13.86
N LEU A 238 -7.54 -7.59 -14.31
CA LEU A 238 -6.37 -7.93 -13.49
C LEU A 238 -5.11 -7.24 -14.00
N PHE A 239 -4.36 -6.64 -13.07
CA PHE A 239 -2.98 -6.19 -13.24
C PHE A 239 -2.01 -7.32 -12.89
N ILE A 240 -1.18 -7.71 -13.85
CA ILE A 240 -0.13 -8.73 -13.71
C ILE A 240 1.24 -8.07 -13.74
N SER A 241 2.12 -8.52 -12.85
CA SER A 241 3.57 -8.35 -12.95
C SER A 241 4.24 -9.63 -12.45
N HIS A 242 5.43 -9.96 -12.96
CA HIS A 242 6.18 -11.16 -12.55
C HIS A 242 7.44 -10.78 -11.74
N PRO A 243 7.29 -10.39 -10.45
CA PRO A 243 8.41 -10.11 -9.57
C PRO A 243 9.11 -11.41 -9.14
N ARG A 244 10.34 -11.64 -9.59
CA ARG A 244 11.16 -12.78 -9.18
C ARG A 244 12.04 -12.40 -8.00
N LYS A 245 11.92 -13.12 -6.87
CA LYS A 245 12.71 -12.81 -5.66
C LYS A 245 14.21 -12.85 -5.96
N THR A 246 14.94 -11.80 -5.61
CA THR A 246 16.39 -11.76 -5.79
C THR A 246 17.07 -12.61 -4.73
N VAL A 247 17.98 -13.48 -5.15
CA VAL A 247 18.76 -14.30 -4.22
C VAL A 247 20.02 -13.51 -3.85
N ASN A 248 19.99 -12.84 -2.70
CA ASN A 248 21.06 -11.93 -2.23
C ASN A 248 22.36 -12.65 -1.80
N PHE A 249 22.57 -13.90 -2.22
CA PHE A 249 23.77 -14.67 -1.90
C PHE A 249 24.79 -14.58 -3.05
N ALA A 250 26.08 -14.53 -2.70
CA ALA A 250 27.16 -14.82 -3.63
C ALA A 250 27.00 -16.28 -4.11
N GLY A 251 26.33 -16.43 -5.27
CA GLY A 251 25.70 -17.69 -5.64
C GLY A 251 26.66 -18.88 -5.65
N LEU A 252 26.18 -19.98 -5.07
CA LEU A 252 26.88 -21.25 -5.00
C LEU A 252 27.03 -21.84 -6.40
N ASN A 253 28.25 -22.21 -6.77
CA ASN A 253 28.48 -23.08 -7.92
C ASN A 253 27.95 -24.48 -7.58
N VAL A 254 26.73 -24.80 -7.99
CA VAL A 254 26.19 -26.16 -7.88
C VAL A 254 26.75 -26.98 -9.03
N ILE A 255 27.78 -27.78 -8.75
CA ILE A 255 28.36 -28.72 -9.70
C ILE A 255 27.37 -29.89 -9.86
N GLY A 256 26.59 -29.85 -10.94
CA GLY A 256 25.80 -30.99 -11.41
C GLY A 256 26.56 -31.81 -12.46
N ASN A 257 26.17 -33.06 -12.67
CA ASN A 257 26.82 -33.96 -13.62
C ASN A 257 26.72 -33.51 -15.10
N ASP A 258 25.82 -32.58 -15.41
CA ASP A 258 25.53 -32.12 -16.77
C ASP A 258 26.15 -30.73 -17.09
N GLY A 259 27.11 -30.27 -16.28
CA GLY A 259 27.78 -28.97 -16.45
C GLY A 259 27.37 -27.90 -15.43
N VAL A 260 27.97 -26.72 -15.55
CA VAL A 260 27.78 -25.60 -14.61
C VAL A 260 26.37 -25.03 -14.78
N ARG A 261 25.48 -25.27 -13.81
CA ARG A 261 24.16 -24.60 -13.75
C ARG A 261 24.26 -23.32 -12.92
N LEU A 262 24.24 -22.17 -13.61
CA LEU A 262 24.03 -20.87 -12.99
C LEU A 262 22.51 -20.60 -12.87
N LEU A 263 22.02 -20.40 -11.64
CA LEU A 263 20.64 -20.04 -11.33
C LEU A 263 20.58 -19.30 -9.98
N PRO A 264 19.56 -18.47 -9.77
CA PRO A 264 19.34 -17.18 -10.43
C PRO A 264 20.01 -16.04 -9.63
N ARG A 265 20.35 -14.93 -10.29
CA ARG A 265 20.97 -13.77 -9.66
C ARG A 265 20.43 -12.48 -10.27
N PRO A 266 20.07 -11.50 -9.42
CA PRO A 266 20.86 -10.28 -9.40
C PRO A 266 21.60 -10.21 -8.06
N ALA A 267 22.78 -10.82 -8.06
CA ALA A 267 23.85 -10.30 -7.24
C ALA A 267 24.12 -8.86 -7.70
N ASN A 268 24.73 -8.07 -6.83
CA ASN A 268 25.21 -6.71 -7.10
C ASN A 268 24.18 -5.56 -6.92
N VAL A 269 23.05 -5.77 -6.24
CA VAL A 269 22.30 -4.65 -5.65
C VAL A 269 22.81 -4.39 -4.24
N GLY A 270 23.31 -3.19 -4.00
CA GLY A 270 23.61 -2.69 -2.66
C GLY A 270 22.39 -2.04 -2.03
N VAL A 271 22.23 -2.21 -0.72
CA VAL A 271 21.17 -1.59 0.10
C VAL A 271 21.84 -0.95 1.31
N GLN A 272 21.54 0.32 1.58
CA GLN A 272 22.01 1.01 2.77
C GLN A 272 20.96 1.99 3.29
N HIS A 273 20.56 1.84 4.55
CA HIS A 273 19.79 2.88 5.24
C HIS A 273 20.69 4.10 5.47
N LEU A 274 20.22 5.26 5.04
CA LEU A 274 20.91 6.54 5.25
C LEU A 274 20.49 7.16 6.58
N ASP A 275 19.19 7.05 6.89
CA ASP A 275 18.55 7.45 8.14
C ASP A 275 17.20 6.72 8.28
N ASN A 276 16.41 7.10 9.27
CA ASN A 276 15.11 6.50 9.56
C ASN A 276 14.04 6.67 8.45
N ASN A 277 14.23 7.60 7.51
CA ASN A 277 13.25 7.93 6.47
C ASN A 277 13.77 7.69 5.05
N ARG A 278 15.06 7.33 4.89
CA ARG A 278 15.70 7.21 3.58
C ARG A 278 16.58 5.97 3.46
N THR A 279 16.41 5.27 2.34
CA THR A 279 17.18 4.08 1.98
C THR A 279 17.81 4.26 0.60
N ALA A 280 19.11 4.04 0.49
CA ALA A 280 19.86 4.05 -0.76
C ALA A 280 19.93 2.64 -1.37
N LEU A 281 19.74 2.57 -2.68
CA LEU A 281 19.93 1.40 -3.53
C LEU A 281 20.93 1.74 -4.65
N TRP A 282 21.79 0.80 -5.03
CA TRP A 282 22.64 0.95 -6.22
C TRP A 282 22.88 -0.39 -6.89
N PHE A 283 23.06 -0.38 -8.21
CA PHE A 283 23.35 -1.57 -9.01
C PHE A 283 24.78 -1.53 -9.52
N VAL A 284 25.51 -2.64 -9.38
CA VAL A 284 26.85 -2.82 -10.01
C VAL A 284 26.72 -3.86 -11.13
N PRO A 285 26.78 -3.47 -12.42
CA PRO A 285 26.64 -4.39 -13.54
C PRO A 285 27.55 -5.62 -13.48
N PRO A 286 27.03 -6.85 -13.74
CA PRO A 286 27.87 -8.02 -13.91
C PRO A 286 28.67 -7.93 -15.23
N HIS A 287 29.85 -8.54 -15.27
CA HIS A 287 30.58 -8.72 -16.53
C HIS A 287 30.01 -9.92 -17.32
N ARG A 288 29.59 -9.64 -18.57
CA ARG A 288 29.02 -10.51 -19.61
C ARG A 288 29.08 -12.03 -19.40
N ALA A 289 27.90 -12.65 -19.30
CA ALA A 289 27.39 -13.72 -20.18
C ALA A 289 26.09 -14.32 -19.59
N ASP A 290 24.94 -14.13 -20.25
CA ASP A 290 23.74 -14.98 -20.01
C ASP A 290 22.74 -14.87 -21.19
N ASP A 291 22.41 -16.00 -21.80
CA ASP A 291 21.70 -16.09 -23.10
C ASP A 291 20.20 -16.40 -22.93
N GLY A 292 19.62 -15.93 -21.83
CA GLY A 292 18.27 -16.28 -21.38
C GLY A 292 17.11 -15.55 -22.08
N PRO A 293 15.86 -15.77 -21.60
CA PRO A 293 14.67 -15.04 -22.07
C PRO A 293 14.82 -13.51 -22.03
N GLU A 294 15.56 -13.00 -21.05
CA GLU A 294 15.88 -11.58 -20.94
C GLU A 294 16.73 -11.07 -22.13
N SER A 295 17.66 -11.87 -22.65
CA SER A 295 18.43 -11.55 -23.85
C SER A 295 17.53 -11.44 -25.09
N ARG A 296 16.55 -12.34 -25.22
CA ARG A 296 15.55 -12.31 -26.31
C ARG A 296 14.59 -11.12 -26.22
N ALA A 297 14.14 -10.77 -25.01
CA ALA A 297 13.35 -9.56 -24.79
C ALA A 297 14.17 -8.29 -25.13
N ARG A 298 15.44 -8.22 -24.71
CA ARG A 298 16.36 -7.12 -25.07
C ARG A 298 16.57 -7.01 -26.59
N ALA A 299 16.61 -8.11 -27.34
CA ALA A 299 16.72 -8.06 -28.80
C ALA A 299 15.48 -7.40 -29.45
N TYR A 300 14.27 -7.82 -29.03
CA TYR A 300 13.00 -7.27 -29.51
C TYR A 300 12.83 -5.77 -29.20
N ILE A 301 13.25 -5.30 -28.01
CA ILE A 301 13.09 -3.89 -27.59
C ILE A 301 14.06 -2.95 -28.35
N ASN A 302 15.24 -3.44 -28.75
CA ASN A 302 16.21 -2.62 -29.48
C ASN A 302 15.84 -2.38 -30.96
N ASP A 303 15.11 -3.30 -31.58
CA ASP A 303 14.58 -3.14 -32.95
C ASP A 303 13.24 -3.88 -33.07
N PRO A 304 12.10 -3.21 -32.80
CA PRO A 304 10.78 -3.83 -32.87
C PRO A 304 10.33 -4.18 -34.31
N SER A 305 11.14 -3.89 -35.33
CA SER A 305 10.91 -4.34 -36.71
C SER A 305 11.49 -5.73 -37.01
N GLN A 306 12.32 -6.29 -36.12
CA GLN A 306 12.84 -7.65 -36.25
C GLN A 306 11.81 -8.68 -35.77
N PRO A 307 11.62 -9.81 -36.47
CA PRO A 307 10.82 -10.91 -35.97
C PRO A 307 11.47 -11.50 -34.72
N VAL A 308 10.66 -11.85 -33.71
CA VAL A 308 11.14 -12.58 -32.51
C VAL A 308 11.81 -13.87 -32.97
N LEU A 309 13.13 -13.96 -32.76
CA LEU A 309 13.95 -15.06 -33.26
C LEU A 309 13.54 -16.40 -32.64
N ASP A 310 13.46 -17.41 -33.50
CA ASP A 310 13.22 -18.81 -33.13
C ASP A 310 14.39 -19.32 -32.27
N PRO A 311 14.18 -20.00 -31.12
CA PRO A 311 15.26 -20.47 -30.24
C PRO A 311 16.38 -21.33 -30.86
N ASP A 312 16.24 -21.78 -32.11
CA ASP A 312 17.19 -22.65 -32.80
C ASP A 312 18.14 -21.92 -33.78
N GLN A 313 18.19 -20.57 -33.81
CA GLN A 313 19.09 -19.80 -34.68
C GLN A 313 20.10 -18.90 -33.93
N ASP A 314 21.30 -19.44 -33.70
CA ASP A 314 22.49 -18.65 -33.37
C ASP A 314 22.93 -17.80 -34.57
N LEU A 315 23.08 -16.48 -34.38
CA LEU A 315 23.79 -15.59 -35.31
C LEU A 315 24.76 -14.67 -34.57
N PRO A 316 26.00 -14.48 -35.09
CA PRO A 316 27.05 -13.78 -34.37
C PRO A 316 27.04 -12.26 -34.60
N GLY A 317 27.21 -11.52 -33.50
CA GLY A 317 27.67 -10.14 -33.51
C GLY A 317 26.60 -9.08 -33.74
N ASN A 318 26.25 -8.34 -32.69
CA ASN A 318 25.58 -7.05 -32.84
C ASN A 318 25.96 -6.12 -31.67
N ASP A 319 26.65 -5.01 -31.96
CA ASP A 319 27.26 -4.12 -30.96
C ASP A 319 26.27 -3.17 -30.25
N ASN A 320 24.95 -3.40 -30.42
CA ASN A 320 23.88 -2.61 -29.80
C ASN A 320 23.56 -2.99 -28.34
N ILE A 321 24.30 -3.94 -27.75
CA ILE A 321 24.03 -4.53 -26.43
C ILE A 321 24.18 -3.54 -25.24
N GLY A 322 24.92 -2.44 -25.42
CA GLY A 322 25.40 -1.57 -24.34
C GLY A 322 24.37 -0.75 -23.55
N ARG A 323 23.09 -0.70 -23.94
CA ARG A 323 22.04 0.01 -23.16
C ARG A 323 21.50 -0.78 -21.97
N PHE A 324 21.38 -2.10 -22.09
CA PHE A 324 20.71 -2.95 -21.09
C PHE A 324 21.67 -3.64 -20.10
N GLU A 325 22.98 -3.62 -20.36
CA GLU A 325 23.98 -4.08 -19.39
C GLU A 325 24.05 -3.16 -18.15
N ASN A 326 23.53 -1.92 -18.24
CA ASN A 326 23.62 -0.88 -17.21
C ASN A 326 22.29 -0.54 -16.52
N GLU A 327 21.21 -1.31 -16.68
CA GLU A 327 19.93 -1.02 -16.00
C GLU A 327 19.32 -2.29 -15.37
N LEU A 328 18.90 -2.20 -14.10
CA LEU A 328 18.21 -3.27 -13.39
C LEU A 328 16.84 -2.78 -12.90
N LYS A 329 15.79 -3.49 -13.31
CA LYS A 329 14.39 -3.18 -12.99
C LYS A 329 13.95 -4.00 -11.79
N LEU A 330 13.48 -3.32 -10.73
CA LEU A 330 13.16 -3.91 -9.44
C LEU A 330 11.77 -3.53 -8.96
N MET A 331 11.10 -4.47 -8.31
CA MET A 331 10.08 -4.20 -7.30
C MET A 331 10.77 -4.23 -5.94
N VAL A 332 10.73 -3.11 -5.24
CA VAL A 332 11.27 -2.90 -3.90
C VAL A 332 10.12 -2.96 -2.91
N LEU A 333 10.22 -3.82 -1.91
CA LEU A 333 9.28 -3.88 -0.79
C LEU A 333 9.95 -3.31 0.44
N LEU A 334 9.39 -2.25 0.99
CA LEU A 334 9.76 -1.71 2.29
C LEU A 334 8.71 -2.14 3.31
N LYS A 335 9.15 -2.74 4.41
CA LYS A 335 8.27 -3.20 5.49
C LYS A 335 8.83 -2.78 6.85
N VAL A 336 8.04 -2.04 7.62
CA VAL A 336 8.29 -1.76 9.05
C VAL A 336 7.77 -2.90 9.91
#